data_AF-A0A957VSJ0-F1
#
_entry.id   AF-A0A957VSJ0-F1
#
_cell.length_a   1.000
_cell.length_b   1.000
_cell.length_c   1.000
_cell.angle_alpha   90.00
_cell.angle_beta   90.00
_cell.angle_gamma   90.00
#
_symmetry.space_group_name_H-M   'P 1'
#
loop_
_entity.id
_entity.type
_entity.pdbx_description
1 polymer ?
#
loop_
_entity_poly.entity_id
_entity_poly.type
_entity_poly.pdbx_seq_one_letter_code
_entity_poly.pdbx_strand_id
1 'polypeptide(L)'
;MLLDRTLEIIAAMTWIFVALFIVLHFIRVTRQGGIIAAFNHLVTRRVVMLLSVAIALTLLSNALVFIEPQQVGVVVSLVSPQGYRDRPLRSGLRWIVPFLEQVYYYPIFFQTYTMSGKP
;
A
#
# COMPACT_ATOMS: atom_id res chain seq x y z
N MET A 1 9.55 4.69 -10.09
CA MET A 1 10.42 3.49 -9.96
C MET A 1 11.36 3.47 -8.75
N LEU A 2 12.30 4.42 -8.57
CA LEU A 2 13.22 4.40 -7.41
C LEU A 2 12.51 4.70 -6.08
N LEU A 3 11.60 5.68 -6.08
CA LEU A 3 10.80 6.06 -4.91
C LEU A 3 9.90 4.90 -4.45
N ASP A 4 9.18 4.29 -5.38
CA ASP A 4 8.32 3.13 -5.10
C ASP A 4 9.14 1.97 -4.50
N ARG A 5 10.31 1.65 -5.09
CA ARG A 5 11.22 0.65 -4.54
C ARG A 5 11.71 0.98 -3.14
N THR A 6 12.08 2.24 -2.88
CA THR A 6 12.55 2.62 -1.53
C THR A 6 11.44 2.50 -0.48
N LEU A 7 10.21 2.85 -0.85
CA LEU A 7 9.04 2.71 0.01
C LEU A 7 8.72 1.24 0.25
N GLU A 8 8.77 0.40 -0.79
CA GLU A 8 8.59 -1.05 -0.67
C GLU A 8 9.63 -1.69 0.26
N ILE A 9 10.91 -1.31 0.14
CA ILE A 9 11.98 -1.84 1.00
C ILE A 9 11.75 -1.42 2.46
N ILE A 10 11.42 -0.15 2.72
CA ILE A 10 11.15 0.36 4.07
C ILE A 10 9.90 -0.34 4.66
N ALA A 11 8.87 -0.52 3.86
CA ALA A 11 7.65 -1.22 4.26
C ALA A 11 7.94 -2.70 4.59
N ALA A 12 8.71 -3.39 3.73
CA ALA A 12 9.12 -4.78 3.97
C ALA A 12 9.96 -4.92 5.25
N MET A 13 10.93 -4.03 5.47
CA MET A 13 11.73 -4.01 6.70
C MET A 13 10.87 -3.78 7.94
N THR A 14 9.86 -2.91 7.84
CA THR A 14 8.90 -2.66 8.92
C THR A 14 8.08 -3.92 9.23
N TRP A 15 7.58 -4.61 8.20
CA TRP A 15 6.86 -5.88 8.37
C TRP A 15 7.72 -6.97 9.01
N ILE A 16 9.00 -7.08 8.63
CA ILE A 16 9.95 -8.00 9.26
C ILE A 16 10.13 -7.65 10.73
N PHE A 17 10.28 -6.37 11.06
CA PHE A 17 10.44 -5.93 12.44
C PHE A 17 9.19 -6.21 13.30
N VAL A 18 8.00 -5.95 12.75
CA VAL A 18 6.72 -6.27 13.39
C VAL A 18 6.56 -7.77 13.58
N ALA A 19 6.87 -8.58 12.57
CA ALA A 19 6.80 -10.04 12.66
C ALA A 19 7.77 -10.58 13.72
N LEU A 20 9.02 -10.09 13.72
CA LEU A 20 10.02 -10.46 14.72
C LEU A 20 9.56 -10.07 16.13
N PHE A 21 9.01 -8.87 16.31
CA PHE A 21 8.47 -8.41 17.59
C PHE A 21 7.33 -9.30 18.08
N ILE A 22 6.39 -9.64 17.20
CA ILE A 22 5.26 -10.54 17.52
C ILE A 22 5.77 -11.92 17.92
N VAL A 23 6.70 -12.52 17.17
CA VAL A 23 7.26 -13.84 17.46
C VAL A 23 7.99 -13.86 18.79
N LEU A 24 8.87 -12.87 19.04
CA LEU A 24 9.59 -12.78 20.31
C LEU A 24 8.64 -12.56 21.50
N HIS A 25 7.63 -11.72 21.32
CA HIS A 25 6.61 -11.49 22.35
C HIS A 25 5.79 -12.76 22.60
N PHE A 26 5.39 -13.48 21.56
CA PHE A 26 4.66 -14.74 21.66
C PHE A 26 5.48 -15.81 22.39
N ILE A 27 6.76 -15.99 22.05
CA ILE A 27 7.66 -16.92 22.74
C ILE A 27 7.80 -16.54 24.22
N ARG A 28 7.96 -15.24 24.52
CA ARG A 28 8.12 -14.73 25.89
C ARG A 28 6.89 -15.01 26.74
N VAL A 29 5.69 -14.77 26.20
CA VAL A 29 4.41 -14.98 26.91
C VAL A 29 4.09 -16.47 27.05
N THR A 30 4.35 -17.27 26.00
CA THR A 30 4.13 -18.73 26.03
C THR A 30 5.02 -19.39 27.09
N ARG A 31 6.26 -18.92 27.24
CA ARG A 31 7.18 -19.40 28.28
C ARG A 31 6.78 -19.01 29.71
N GLN A 32 5.99 -17.96 29.91
CA GLN A 32 5.66 -17.44 31.24
C GLN A 32 4.25 -17.80 31.74
N GLY A 33 3.30 -18.14 30.86
CA GLY A 33 1.90 -18.40 31.26
C GLY A 33 1.11 -19.42 30.46
N GLY A 34 1.74 -20.14 29.51
CA GLY A 34 1.06 -21.10 28.64
C GLY A 34 0.23 -20.46 27.51
N ILE A 35 -0.31 -21.30 26.62
CA ILE A 35 -0.97 -20.89 25.36
C ILE A 35 -2.26 -20.08 25.60
N ILE A 36 -2.98 -20.38 26.69
CA ILE A 36 -4.24 -19.72 27.05
C ILE A 36 -3.99 -18.29 27.55
N ALA A 37 -2.93 -18.07 28.33
CA ALA A 37 -2.52 -16.72 28.73
C ALA A 37 -1.99 -15.91 27.52
N ALA A 38 -1.31 -16.55 26.57
CA ALA A 38 -0.86 -15.92 25.33
C ALA A 38 -2.02 -15.38 24.48
N PHE A 39 -3.14 -16.11 24.42
CA PHE A 39 -4.32 -15.67 23.69
C PHE A 39 -5.00 -14.47 24.35
N ASN A 40 -5.12 -14.47 25.68
CA ASN A 40 -5.67 -13.32 26.41
C ASN A 40 -4.73 -12.09 26.38
N HIS A 41 -3.41 -12.30 26.27
CA HIS A 41 -2.45 -11.20 26.18
C HIS A 41 -2.33 -10.59 24.79
N LEU A 42 -2.80 -11.26 23.73
CA LEU A 42 -2.90 -10.68 22.37
C LEU A 42 -3.88 -9.49 22.31
N VAL A 43 -4.88 -9.45 23.19
CA VAL A 43 -5.84 -8.34 23.31
C VAL A 43 -5.39 -7.29 24.35
N THR A 44 -4.10 -7.29 24.71
CA THR A 44 -3.56 -6.24 25.59
C THR A 44 -3.45 -4.93 24.82
N ARG A 45 -3.76 -3.81 25.48
CA ARG A 45 -3.69 -2.44 24.93
C ARG A 45 -2.42 -2.16 24.11
N ARG A 46 -1.27 -2.72 24.51
CA ARG A 46 0.02 -2.57 23.81
C ARG A 46 0.04 -3.23 22.43
N VAL A 47 -0.47 -4.46 22.30
CA VAL A 47 -0.48 -5.22 21.03
C VAL A 47 -1.45 -4.57 20.05
N VAL A 48 -2.65 -4.21 20.52
CA VAL A 48 -3.65 -3.50 19.71
C VAL A 48 -3.12 -2.16 19.23
N MET A 49 -2.43 -1.40 20.09
CA MET A 49 -1.80 -0.13 19.71
C MET A 49 -0.74 -0.35 18.62
N LEU A 50 0.17 -1.31 18.78
CA LEU A 50 1.21 -1.60 17.80
C LEU A 50 0.61 -2.03 16.44
N LEU A 51 -0.41 -2.89 16.49
CA LEU A 51 -1.13 -3.36 15.31
C LEU A 51 -1.85 -2.22 14.59
N SER A 52 -2.53 -1.35 15.34
CA SER A 52 -3.22 -0.18 14.77
C SER A 52 -2.25 0.77 14.06
N VAL A 53 -1.06 1.01 14.62
CA VAL A 53 -0.02 1.82 13.98
C VAL A 53 0.50 1.16 12.70
N ALA A 54 0.76 -0.14 12.72
CA ALA A 54 1.20 -0.88 11.53
C ALA A 54 0.14 -0.82 10.41
N ILE A 55 -1.13 -1.01 10.76
CA ILE A 55 -2.25 -0.91 9.81
C ILE A 55 -2.36 0.51 9.26
N ALA A 56 -2.31 1.54 10.12
CA ALA A 56 -2.38 2.94 9.71
C ALA A 56 -1.23 3.31 8.76
N LEU A 57 -0.01 2.88 9.06
CA LEU A 57 1.15 3.14 8.20
C LEU A 57 1.02 2.41 6.85
N THR A 58 0.50 1.19 6.85
CA THR A 58 0.24 0.42 5.62
C THR A 58 -0.84 1.10 4.77
N LEU A 59 -1.90 1.58 5.40
CA LEU A 59 -2.96 2.35 4.72
C LEU A 59 -2.39 3.64 4.12
N LEU A 60 -1.60 4.40 4.86
CA LEU A 60 -0.95 5.63 4.40
C LEU A 60 -0.02 5.36 3.21
N SER A 61 0.79 4.30 3.28
CA SER A 61 1.70 3.94 2.19
C SER A 61 0.97 3.55 0.92
N ASN A 62 -0.15 2.83 1.02
CA ASN A 62 -0.95 2.43 -0.14
C ASN A 62 -1.87 3.55 -0.64
N ALA A 63 -2.20 4.52 0.21
CA ALA A 63 -3.01 5.68 -0.17
C ALA A 63 -2.19 6.71 -0.96
N LEU A 64 -0.89 6.80 -0.71
CA LEU A 64 0.01 7.73 -1.38
C LEU A 64 0.61 7.09 -2.63
N VAL A 65 0.15 7.54 -3.79
CA VAL A 65 0.64 7.11 -5.10
C VAL A 65 1.37 8.24 -5.80
N PHE A 66 2.53 7.94 -6.37
CA PHE A 66 3.31 8.89 -7.15
C PHE A 66 3.10 8.65 -8.64
N ILE A 67 2.66 9.67 -9.36
CA ILE A 67 2.43 9.60 -10.81
C ILE A 67 3.54 10.34 -11.52
N GLU A 68 4.21 9.66 -12.44
CA GLU A 68 5.33 10.23 -13.20
C GLU A 68 4.86 11.33 -14.17
N PRO A 69 5.71 12.33 -14.51
CA PRO A 69 5.36 13.40 -15.44
C PRO A 69 4.91 12.93 -16.82
N GLN A 70 5.37 11.76 -17.26
CA GLN A 70 5.05 11.16 -18.55
C GLN A 70 3.85 10.20 -18.48
N GLN A 71 3.16 10.15 -17.34
CA GLN A 71 2.03 9.25 -17.10
C GLN A 71 0.82 10.01 -16.55
N VAL A 72 -0.35 9.42 -16.77
CA VAL A 72 -1.62 9.83 -16.16
C VAL A 72 -2.24 8.61 -15.50
N GLY A 73 -2.71 8.78 -14.27
CA GLY A 73 -3.39 7.74 -13.51
C GLY A 73 -4.90 7.82 -13.68
N VAL A 74 -5.51 6.82 -14.30
CA VAL A 74 -6.98 6.65 -14.28
C VAL A 74 -7.33 5.86 -13.04
N VAL A 75 -8.23 6.41 -12.21
CA VAL A 75 -8.64 5.79 -10.95
C VAL A 75 -9.98 5.11 -11.13
N VAL A 76 -9.98 3.79 -11.09
CA VAL A 76 -11.19 2.97 -10.99
C VAL A 76 -11.60 2.99 -9.52
N SER A 77 -12.84 3.39 -9.23
CA SER A 77 -13.32 3.61 -7.86
C SER A 77 -14.65 2.91 -7.68
N LEU A 78 -14.75 2.04 -6.68
CA LEU A 78 -15.99 1.36 -6.33
C LEU A 78 -17.01 2.30 -5.67
N VAL A 79 -16.58 3.49 -5.25
CA VAL A 79 -17.40 4.48 -4.53
C VAL A 79 -17.93 5.55 -5.47
N SER A 80 -17.23 5.81 -6.58
CA SER A 80 -17.65 6.82 -7.55
C SER A 80 -18.92 6.38 -8.30
N PRO A 81 -19.90 7.27 -8.54
CA PRO A 81 -21.13 6.92 -9.26
C PRO A 81 -20.90 6.32 -10.66
N GLN A 82 -19.81 6.72 -11.33
CA GLN A 82 -19.46 6.21 -12.66
C GLN A 82 -18.53 4.98 -12.62
N GLY A 83 -18.17 4.49 -11.43
CA GLY A 83 -17.17 3.41 -11.27
C GLY A 83 -15.72 3.86 -11.50
N TYR A 84 -15.50 5.12 -11.84
CA TYR A 84 -14.19 5.74 -12.00
C TYR A 84 -14.25 7.22 -11.62
N ARG A 85 -13.08 7.83 -11.40
CA ARG A 85 -12.96 9.24 -11.05
C ARG A 85 -13.03 10.10 -12.31
N ASP A 86 -13.93 11.08 -12.36
CA ASP A 86 -14.14 11.95 -13.54
C ASP A 86 -12.87 12.68 -14.00
N ARG A 87 -12.00 13.02 -13.05
CA ARG A 87 -10.71 13.66 -13.34
C ARG A 87 -9.59 12.65 -13.12
N PRO A 88 -8.82 12.32 -14.17
CA PRO A 88 -7.66 11.47 -14.01
C PRO A 88 -6.60 12.20 -13.18
N LEU A 89 -5.85 11.43 -12.43
CA LEU A 89 -4.77 11.93 -11.60
C LEU A 89 -3.58 12.32 -12.49
N ARG A 90 -3.21 13.60 -12.44
CA ARG A 90 -2.01 14.13 -13.09
C ARG A 90 -0.77 13.87 -12.24
N SER A 91 0.39 14.01 -12.88
CA SER A 91 1.72 13.88 -12.29
C SER A 91 1.88 14.53 -10.91
N GLY A 92 2.66 13.88 -10.05
CA GLY A 92 2.94 14.29 -8.67
C GLY A 92 2.42 13.27 -7.64
N LEU A 93 2.59 13.61 -6.36
CA LEU A 93 2.11 12.80 -5.25
C LEU A 93 0.60 13.02 -5.08
N ARG A 94 -0.16 11.93 -5.14
CA ARG A 94 -1.62 11.94 -5.08
C ARG A 94 -2.10 10.98 -4.01
N TRP A 95 -3.25 11.32 -3.45
CA TRP A 95 -3.94 10.49 -2.47
C TRP A 95 -5.08 9.72 -3.15
N ILE A 96 -5.15 8.43 -2.85
CA ILE A 96 -6.25 7.52 -3.23
C ILE A 96 -6.80 6.83 -1.99
N VAL A 97 -8.00 6.29 -2.10
CA VAL A 97 -8.56 5.45 -1.04
C VAL A 97 -8.13 4.00 -1.28
N PRO A 98 -7.16 3.46 -0.51
CA PRO A 98 -6.68 2.11 -0.73
C PRO A 98 -7.82 1.09 -0.57
N PHE A 99 -7.74 -0.04 -1.27
CA PHE A 99 -8.74 -1.12 -1.36
C PHE A 99 -10.05 -0.79 -2.09
N LEU A 100 -10.49 0.47 -2.08
CA LEU A 100 -11.70 0.91 -2.79
C LEU A 100 -11.40 1.54 -4.16
N GLU A 101 -10.18 2.03 -4.33
CA GLU A 101 -9.71 2.65 -5.56
C GLU A 101 -8.45 1.96 -6.08
N GLN A 102 -8.37 1.79 -7.40
CA GLN A 102 -7.23 1.23 -8.10
C GLN A 102 -6.77 2.19 -9.20
N VAL A 103 -5.46 2.42 -9.27
CA VAL A 103 -4.85 3.34 -10.25
C VAL A 103 -4.28 2.53 -11.42
N TYR A 104 -4.66 2.91 -12.62
CA TYR A 104 -4.08 2.42 -13.87
C TYR A 104 -3.26 3.53 -14.53
N TYR A 105 -1.99 3.23 -14.82
CA TYR A 105 -1.06 4.18 -15.41
C TYR A 105 -1.10 4.10 -16.92
N TYR A 106 -1.39 5.24 -17.55
CA TYR A 106 -1.34 5.39 -19.01
C TYR A 106 -0.23 6.36 -19.40
N PRO A 107 0.62 6.01 -20.38
CA PRO A 107 1.61 6.93 -20.89
C PRO A 107 0.93 8.08 -21.66
N ILE A 108 1.47 9.28 -21.51
CA ILE A 108 1.04 10.47 -22.27
C ILE A 108 2.09 10.98 -23.26
N PHE A 109 3.16 10.21 -23.50
CA PHE A 109 4.16 10.58 -24.51
C PHE A 109 3.65 10.35 -25.94
N PHE A 110 4.23 11.09 -26.88
CA PHE A 110 3.91 10.95 -28.30
C PHE A 110 4.29 9.55 -28.80
N GLN A 111 3.31 8.81 -29.31
CA GLN A 111 3.54 7.56 -30.02
C GLN A 111 3.72 7.86 -31.51
N THR A 112 4.95 7.77 -32.00
CA THR A 112 5.22 7.85 -33.44
C THR A 112 4.83 6.52 -34.09
N TYR A 113 3.68 6.50 -34.77
CA TYR A 113 3.26 5.33 -35.54
C TYR A 113 3.85 5.41 -36.94
N THR A 114 4.75 4.48 -37.27
CA THR A 114 5.18 4.26 -38.65
C THR A 114 4.20 3.29 -39.32
N MET A 115 3.32 3.82 -40.17
CA MET A 115 2.48 2.98 -41.04
C MET A 115 3.32 2.48 -42.22
N SER A 116 3.53 1.17 -42.29
CA SER A 116 4.11 0.49 -43.44
C SER A 116 2.97 0.03 -44.35
N GLY A 117 2.82 0.67 -45.50
CA GLY A 117 1.95 0.23 -46.59
C GLY A 117 2.77 -0.54 -47.64
N LYS A 118 2.29 -1.71 -48.06
CA LYS A 118 2.82 -2.35 -49.28
C LYS A 118 2.32 -1.56 -50.50
N PRO A 119 3.18 -1.31 -51.50
CA PRO A 119 2.79 -0.65 -52.74
C PRO A 119 1.76 -1.46 -53.53
#